data_AF-A0A673I1M3-F1
#
_entry.id   AF-A0A673I1M3-F1
#
_cell.length_a   1.000
_cell.length_b   1.000
_cell.length_c   1.000
_cell.angle_alpha   90.00
_cell.angle_beta   90.00
_cell.angle_gamma   90.00
#
_symmetry.space_group_name_H-M   'P 1'
#
loop_
_entity.id
_entity.type
_entity.pdbx_description
1 polymer ?
#
loop_
_entity_poly.entity_id
_entity_poly.type
_entity_poly.pdbx_seq_one_letter_code
_entity_poly.pdbx_strand_id
1 'polypeptide(L)'
;ILFPVFVFFLCRLNNNSITAEGCVALTSAFNSNPSNLIELDLSGNKLENSGVKKICHLVENKQCRLEKLKLSDCSITEEGYKALASALRSNPSHLIELDLTGNDPGQSGVKQLSDLILDGRYKLKTIRWRNLLNIFKSCTLKLTFCN
;
A
#
# COMPACT_ATOMS: atom_id res chain seq x y z
N ILE A 1 19.36 2.88 33.66
CA ILE A 1 18.71 1.93 32.73
C ILE A 1 17.52 2.68 32.12
N LEU A 2 17.72 3.35 30.98
CA LEU A 2 16.65 4.07 30.28
C LEU A 2 16.04 3.12 29.25
N PHE A 3 14.72 2.94 29.32
CA PHE A 3 13.94 2.22 28.33
C PHE A 3 14.15 2.83 26.93
N PRO A 4 14.33 2.04 25.85
CA PRO A 4 14.39 2.58 24.51
C PRO A 4 12.98 3.07 24.15
N VAL A 5 12.85 4.37 23.91
CA VAL A 5 11.65 4.94 23.31
C VAL A 5 11.58 4.40 21.89
N PHE A 6 10.81 3.33 21.67
CA PHE A 6 10.42 2.89 20.34
C PHE A 6 9.55 3.98 19.71
N VAL A 7 10.18 4.93 19.02
CA VAL A 7 9.46 5.90 18.20
C VAL A 7 8.92 5.14 16.99
N PHE A 8 7.62 4.85 17.00
CA PHE A 8 6.90 4.48 15.79
C PHE A 8 7.08 5.61 14.77
N PHE A 9 7.83 5.37 13.69
CA PHE A 9 8.05 6.39 12.68
C PHE A 9 6.83 6.39 11.74
N LEU A 10 6.01 7.44 11.87
CA LEU A 10 4.87 7.73 11.00
C LEU A 10 5.32 8.81 10.01
N CYS A 11 5.27 8.52 8.70
CA CYS A 11 5.62 9.48 7.66
C CYS A 11 4.38 9.89 6.88
N ARG A 12 3.98 11.16 6.98
CA ARG A 12 2.84 11.73 6.25
C ARG A 12 3.32 12.78 5.28
N LEU A 13 3.20 12.49 3.99
CA LEU A 13 3.56 13.38 2.88
C LEU A 13 2.36 13.55 1.93
N ASN A 14 1.14 13.42 2.43
CA ASN A 14 -0.08 13.58 1.63
C ASN A 14 -0.21 15.01 1.06
N ASN A 15 -0.66 15.14 -0.19
CA ASN A 15 -0.81 16.40 -0.92
C ASN A 15 0.46 17.28 -1.00
N ASN A 16 1.66 16.69 -1.11
CA ASN A 16 2.93 17.42 -1.18
C ASN A 16 3.55 17.47 -2.58
N SER A 17 2.76 17.23 -3.63
CA SER A 17 3.25 17.17 -5.02
C SER A 17 4.41 16.18 -5.24
N ILE A 18 4.43 15.08 -4.46
CA ILE A 18 5.42 14.02 -4.62
C ILE A 18 5.26 13.38 -6.01
N THR A 19 6.35 13.34 -6.76
CA THR A 19 6.44 12.67 -8.07
C THR A 19 7.08 11.28 -7.93
N ALA A 20 7.21 10.56 -9.05
CA ALA A 20 7.92 9.29 -9.09
C ALA A 20 9.38 9.40 -8.61
N GLU A 21 10.07 10.52 -8.90
CA GLU A 21 11.42 10.81 -8.42
C GLU A 21 11.44 10.98 -6.89
N GLY A 22 10.43 11.64 -6.33
CA GLY A 22 10.23 11.72 -4.88
C GLY A 22 10.07 10.34 -4.26
N CYS A 23 9.32 9.43 -4.90
CA CYS A 23 9.24 8.03 -4.45
C CYS A 23 10.59 7.31 -4.48
N VAL A 24 11.45 7.59 -5.46
CA VAL A 24 12.81 7.01 -5.50
C VAL A 24 13.63 7.47 -4.29
N ALA A 25 13.61 8.76 -3.97
CA ALA A 25 14.31 9.30 -2.81
C ALA A 25 13.77 8.69 -1.51
N LEU A 26 12.45 8.60 -1.36
CA LEU A 26 11.80 7.99 -0.18
C LEU A 26 12.18 6.52 -0.01
N THR A 27 12.04 5.72 -1.08
CA THR A 27 12.41 4.30 -1.05
C THR A 27 13.89 4.12 -0.70
N SER A 28 14.77 4.98 -1.24
CA SER A 28 16.21 4.91 -0.93
C SER A 28 16.49 5.23 0.54
N ALA A 29 15.87 6.30 1.07
CA ALA A 29 16.02 6.69 2.46
C ALA A 29 15.52 5.57 3.40
N PHE A 30 14.33 5.03 3.16
CA PHE A 30 13.75 3.97 4.00
C PHE A 30 14.49 2.64 3.86
N ASN A 31 15.02 2.29 2.68
CA ASN A 31 15.84 1.08 2.54
C ASN A 31 17.22 1.23 3.21
N SER A 32 17.77 2.45 3.28
CA SER A 32 19.05 2.71 3.96
C SER A 32 18.96 2.66 5.48
N ASN A 33 17.78 2.94 6.04
CA ASN A 33 17.51 2.84 7.48
C ASN A 33 16.11 2.22 7.74
N PRO A 34 15.97 0.90 7.53
CA PRO A 34 14.67 0.22 7.47
C PRO A 34 13.91 0.13 8.80
N SER A 35 14.47 0.65 9.90
CA SER A 35 14.20 0.07 11.22
C SER A 35 12.95 0.52 11.97
N ASN A 36 12.18 1.56 11.54
CA ASN A 36 11.01 2.00 12.34
C ASN A 36 9.80 2.55 11.55
N LEU A 37 9.81 2.54 10.21
CA LEU A 37 8.65 3.04 9.45
C LEU A 37 7.48 2.06 9.56
N ILE A 38 6.41 2.49 10.21
CA ILE A 38 5.20 1.70 10.45
C ILE A 38 4.04 2.18 9.60
N GLU A 39 3.94 3.49 9.36
CA GLU A 39 2.92 4.10 8.49
C GLU A 39 3.54 5.04 7.49
N LEU A 40 3.15 4.88 6.22
CA LEU A 40 3.46 5.79 5.13
C LEU A 40 2.17 6.27 4.47
N ASP A 41 1.95 7.58 4.51
CA ASP A 41 0.82 8.23 3.86
C ASP A 41 1.31 9.14 2.73
N LEU A 42 1.03 8.74 1.50
CA LEU A 42 1.31 9.50 0.27
C LEU A 42 0.03 9.93 -0.45
N SER A 43 -1.11 9.90 0.23
CA SER A 43 -2.41 10.17 -0.40
C SER A 43 -2.48 11.56 -1.06
N GLY A 44 -3.21 11.69 -2.17
CA GLY A 44 -3.37 12.94 -2.91
C GLY A 44 -2.11 13.42 -3.65
N ASN A 45 -1.09 12.56 -3.80
CA ASN A 45 0.05 12.83 -4.67
C ASN A 45 -0.12 12.10 -6.00
N LYS A 46 0.21 12.74 -7.12
CA LYS A 46 0.09 12.13 -8.45
C LYS A 46 1.24 11.15 -8.73
N LEU A 47 1.24 10.03 -8.02
CA LEU A 47 2.30 9.02 -8.10
C LEU A 47 2.23 8.23 -9.41
N GLU A 48 1.02 7.98 -9.90
CA GLU A 48 0.75 7.11 -11.05
C GLU A 48 1.33 5.68 -10.84
N ASN A 49 1.30 4.84 -11.87
CA ASN A 49 1.84 3.48 -11.77
C ASN A 49 3.36 3.47 -11.57
N SER A 50 4.06 4.48 -12.08
CA SER A 50 5.52 4.58 -11.99
C SER A 50 5.96 4.81 -10.54
N GLY A 51 5.33 5.73 -9.81
CA GLY A 51 5.59 5.97 -8.40
C GLY A 51 5.25 4.76 -7.53
N VAL A 52 4.11 4.11 -7.79
CA VAL A 52 3.72 2.87 -7.08
C VAL A 52 4.76 1.78 -7.23
N LYS A 53 5.30 1.56 -8.44
CA LYS A 53 6.38 0.58 -8.65
C LYS A 53 7.62 0.89 -7.82
N LYS A 54 7.92 2.16 -7.55
CA LYS A 54 9.03 2.54 -6.65
C LYS A 54 8.71 2.25 -5.19
N ILE A 55 7.46 2.42 -4.77
CA ILE A 55 6.99 2.02 -3.44
C ILE A 55 6.96 0.49 -3.29
N CYS A 56 6.69 -0.27 -4.36
CA CYS A 56 6.79 -1.74 -4.32
C CYS A 56 8.16 -2.21 -3.84
N HIS A 57 9.26 -1.58 -4.26
CA HIS A 57 10.60 -1.93 -3.77
C HIS A 57 10.79 -1.75 -2.26
N LEU A 58 10.04 -0.84 -1.63
CA LEU A 58 10.01 -0.70 -0.18
C LEU A 58 9.23 -1.85 0.48
N VAL A 59 8.09 -2.24 -0.10
CA VAL A 59 7.25 -3.35 0.38
C VAL A 59 7.96 -4.70 0.22
N GLU A 60 8.73 -4.87 -0.84
CA GLU A 60 9.54 -6.06 -1.14
C GLU A 60 10.75 -6.20 -0.21
N ASN A 61 11.17 -5.11 0.45
CA ASN A 61 12.27 -5.17 1.40
C ASN A 61 11.86 -5.94 2.67
N LYS A 62 12.50 -7.08 2.90
CA LYS A 62 12.24 -7.96 4.06
C LYS A 62 12.55 -7.32 5.42
N GLN A 63 13.38 -6.29 5.44
CA GLN A 63 13.70 -5.54 6.67
C GLN A 63 12.66 -4.44 6.95
N CYS A 64 11.82 -4.10 5.97
CA CYS A 64 10.77 -3.12 6.13
C CYS A 64 9.65 -3.66 7.03
N ARG A 65 9.27 -2.87 8.04
CA ARG A 65 8.22 -3.20 9.00
C ARG A 65 6.93 -2.41 8.76
N LEU A 66 6.75 -1.89 7.55
CA LEU A 66 5.58 -1.09 7.20
C LEU A 66 4.30 -1.89 7.44
N GLU A 67 3.44 -1.38 8.32
CA GLU A 67 2.15 -1.99 8.66
C GLU A 67 0.99 -1.29 7.95
N LYS A 68 1.16 0.01 7.62
CA LYS A 68 0.11 0.84 7.02
C LYS A 68 0.64 1.61 5.82
N LEU A 69 -0.02 1.46 4.68
CA LEU A 69 0.30 2.19 3.45
C LEU A 69 -0.95 2.87 2.93
N LYS A 70 -0.92 4.19 2.78
CA LYS A 70 -2.03 4.98 2.23
C LYS A 70 -1.60 5.68 0.94
N LEU A 71 -2.31 5.38 -0.12
CA LEU A 71 -2.08 5.85 -1.49
C LEU A 71 -3.42 6.31 -2.10
N SER A 72 -4.29 6.91 -1.30
CA SER A 72 -5.61 7.35 -1.78
C SER A 72 -5.45 8.50 -2.78
N ASP A 73 -6.29 8.55 -3.82
CA ASP A 73 -6.31 9.60 -4.85
C ASP A 73 -4.92 9.85 -5.50
N CYS A 74 -4.18 8.77 -5.80
CA CYS A 74 -2.82 8.82 -6.32
C CYS A 74 -2.70 8.62 -7.85
N SER A 75 -3.83 8.62 -8.58
CA SER A 75 -3.91 8.34 -10.03
C SER A 75 -3.37 6.95 -10.41
N ILE A 76 -3.58 5.96 -9.55
CA ILE A 76 -3.14 4.58 -9.77
C ILE A 76 -4.17 3.85 -10.65
N THR A 77 -3.70 3.08 -11.63
CA THR A 77 -4.55 2.25 -12.49
C THR A 77 -4.36 0.76 -12.18
N GLU A 78 -5.06 -0.11 -12.91
CA GLU A 78 -5.00 -1.57 -12.78
C GLU A 78 -3.56 -2.13 -12.71
N GLU A 79 -2.64 -1.58 -13.49
CA GLU A 79 -1.22 -1.95 -13.54
C GLU A 79 -0.51 -1.70 -12.20
N GLY A 80 -0.81 -0.58 -11.54
CA GLY A 80 -0.27 -0.28 -10.22
C GLY A 80 -0.83 -1.23 -9.15
N TYR A 81 -2.10 -1.58 -9.24
CA TYR A 81 -2.72 -2.59 -8.36
C TYR A 81 -2.07 -3.97 -8.53
N LYS A 82 -1.83 -4.40 -9.77
CA LYS A 82 -1.10 -5.65 -10.07
C LYS A 82 0.32 -5.63 -9.50
N ALA A 83 1.02 -4.51 -9.64
CA ALA A 83 2.37 -4.35 -9.11
C ALA A 83 2.40 -4.46 -7.57
N LEU A 84 1.45 -3.82 -6.88
CA LEU A 84 1.29 -3.94 -5.43
C LEU A 84 0.99 -5.39 -5.01
N ALA A 85 0.08 -6.06 -5.71
CA ALA A 85 -0.24 -7.46 -5.43
C ALA A 85 1.01 -8.35 -5.59
N SER A 86 1.79 -8.15 -6.65
CA SER A 86 3.04 -8.90 -6.87
C SER A 86 4.05 -8.68 -5.74
N ALA A 87 4.24 -7.44 -5.32
CA ALA A 87 5.15 -7.08 -4.22
C ALA A 87 4.71 -7.70 -2.88
N LEU A 88 3.40 -7.71 -2.60
CA LEU A 88 2.86 -8.34 -1.39
C LEU A 88 2.97 -9.87 -1.40
N ARG A 89 2.98 -10.51 -2.58
CA ARG A 89 3.25 -11.96 -2.71
C ARG A 89 4.70 -12.31 -2.52
N SER A 90 5.62 -11.51 -3.07
CA SER A 90 7.05 -11.78 -3.03
C SER A 90 7.62 -11.63 -1.61
N ASN A 91 7.02 -10.74 -0.81
CA ASN A 91 7.29 -10.60 0.60
C ASN A 91 5.96 -10.59 1.36
N PRO A 92 5.56 -11.69 2.05
CA PRO A 92 4.39 -11.69 2.93
C PRO A 92 4.65 -10.72 4.08
N SER A 93 4.38 -9.45 3.78
CA SER A 93 4.89 -8.31 4.50
C SER A 93 4.20 -8.16 5.86
N HIS A 94 4.72 -7.23 6.64
CA HIS A 94 4.06 -6.79 7.87
C HIS A 94 2.82 -5.93 7.60
N LEU A 95 2.45 -5.69 6.33
CA LEU A 95 1.36 -4.81 5.97
C LEU A 95 0.01 -5.38 6.45
N ILE A 96 -0.71 -4.58 7.24
CA ILE A 96 -2.01 -4.90 7.83
C ILE A 96 -3.11 -4.06 7.15
N GLU A 97 -2.78 -2.81 6.78
CA GLU A 97 -3.73 -1.86 6.19
C GLU A 97 -3.16 -1.26 4.89
N LEU A 98 -3.98 -1.29 3.84
CA LEU A 98 -3.70 -0.67 2.55
C LEU A 98 -4.89 0.21 2.13
N ASP A 99 -4.68 1.52 1.98
CA ASP A 99 -5.69 2.43 1.45
C ASP A 99 -5.36 2.84 0.02
N LEU A 100 -6.26 2.51 -0.91
CA LEU A 100 -6.20 2.81 -2.33
C LEU A 100 -7.47 3.53 -2.80
N THR A 101 -8.23 4.14 -1.89
CA THR A 101 -9.47 4.88 -2.21
C THR A 101 -9.22 5.94 -3.27
N GLY A 102 -10.15 6.13 -4.21
CA GLY A 102 -10.01 7.19 -5.23
C GLY A 102 -9.08 6.87 -6.41
N ASN A 103 -8.60 5.63 -6.51
CA ASN A 103 -7.87 5.12 -7.68
C ASN A 103 -8.76 4.20 -8.55
N ASP A 104 -8.24 3.79 -9.72
CA ASP A 104 -8.93 2.86 -10.63
C ASP A 104 -8.28 1.46 -10.60
N PRO A 105 -8.87 0.49 -9.90
CA PRO A 105 -8.26 -0.84 -9.79
C PRO A 105 -8.38 -1.69 -11.07
N GLY A 106 -9.28 -1.36 -12.00
CA GLY A 106 -9.72 -2.32 -13.03
C GLY A 106 -10.26 -3.64 -12.46
N GLN A 107 -10.76 -4.52 -13.34
CA GLN A 107 -11.33 -5.80 -12.89
C GLN A 107 -10.25 -6.74 -12.36
N SER A 108 -9.08 -6.77 -13.01
CA SER A 108 -8.04 -7.72 -12.65
C SER A 108 -7.19 -7.24 -11.47
N GLY A 109 -7.04 -5.93 -11.26
CA GLY A 109 -6.40 -5.40 -10.05
C GLY A 109 -7.18 -5.72 -8.78
N VAL A 110 -8.52 -5.60 -8.82
CA VAL A 110 -9.38 -6.05 -7.70
C VAL A 110 -9.21 -7.54 -7.44
N LYS A 111 -9.24 -8.38 -8.50
CA LYS A 111 -9.05 -9.82 -8.35
C LYS A 111 -7.73 -10.17 -7.67
N GLN A 112 -6.62 -9.58 -8.13
CA GLN A 112 -5.28 -9.90 -7.63
C GLN A 112 -5.09 -9.56 -6.14
N LEU A 113 -5.61 -8.41 -5.67
CA LEU A 113 -5.57 -8.03 -4.25
C LEU A 113 -6.61 -8.79 -3.42
N SER A 114 -7.76 -9.15 -3.99
CA SER A 114 -8.77 -9.96 -3.30
C SER A 114 -8.26 -11.38 -3.04
N ASP A 115 -7.62 -12.00 -4.02
CA ASP A 115 -7.01 -13.33 -3.89
C ASP A 115 -5.95 -13.34 -2.76
N LEU A 116 -5.23 -12.23 -2.57
CA LEU A 116 -4.28 -12.05 -1.48
C LEU A 116 -4.93 -11.99 -0.09
N ILE A 117 -6.06 -11.29 0.05
CA ILE A 117 -6.79 -11.21 1.34
C ILE A 117 -7.39 -12.58 1.71
N LEU A 118 -7.90 -13.29 0.71
CA LEU A 118 -8.51 -14.61 0.91
C LEU A 118 -7.46 -15.69 1.25
N ASP A 119 -6.22 -15.47 0.85
CA ASP A 119 -5.10 -16.31 1.23
C ASP A 119 -4.67 -15.99 2.68
N GLY A 120 -5.11 -16.81 3.62
CA GLY A 120 -4.85 -16.64 5.06
C GLY A 120 -3.38 -16.70 5.48
N ARG A 121 -2.44 -16.82 4.54
CA ARG A 121 -0.99 -16.71 4.77
C ARG A 121 -0.50 -15.27 4.92
N TYR A 122 -1.27 -14.28 4.45
CA TYR A 122 -0.88 -12.87 4.51
C TYR A 122 -1.47 -12.14 5.73
N LYS A 123 -0.74 -11.14 6.24
CA LYS A 123 -1.18 -10.32 7.39
C LYS A 123 -2.11 -9.17 7.01
N LEU A 124 -2.31 -8.95 5.71
CA LEU A 124 -3.14 -7.87 5.19
C LEU A 124 -4.61 -8.14 5.55
N LYS A 125 -5.14 -7.36 6.50
CA LYS A 125 -6.50 -7.53 7.02
C LYS A 125 -7.49 -6.56 6.39
N THR A 126 -7.00 -5.38 6.03
CA THR A 126 -7.86 -4.28 5.56
C THR A 126 -7.31 -3.72 4.27
N ILE A 127 -8.13 -3.74 3.22
CA ILE A 127 -7.92 -2.92 2.03
C ILE A 127 -9.10 -1.98 1.87
N ARG A 128 -8.82 -0.69 1.69
CA ARG A 128 -9.82 0.34 1.37
C ARG A 128 -9.66 0.74 -0.08
N TRP A 129 -10.75 0.75 -0.82
CA TRP A 129 -10.85 1.27 -2.19
C TRP A 129 -12.27 1.82 -2.40
N ARG A 130 -12.48 2.67 -3.42
CA ARG A 130 -13.77 3.36 -3.60
C ARG A 130 -14.90 2.37 -3.94
N ASN A 131 -16.10 2.77 -3.51
CA ASN A 131 -17.42 2.13 -3.58
C ASN A 131 -17.57 0.91 -4.52
N LEU A 132 -17.97 -0.21 -3.91
CA LEU A 132 -17.85 -1.56 -4.45
C LEU A 132 -19.07 -2.05 -5.23
N LEU A 133 -20.06 -1.17 -5.39
CA LEU A 133 -21.36 -1.48 -5.99
C LEU A 133 -21.26 -1.94 -7.46
N ASN A 134 -20.21 -1.58 -8.19
CA ASN A 134 -20.05 -1.96 -9.60
C ASN A 134 -19.13 -3.16 -9.85
N ILE A 135 -18.27 -3.54 -8.89
CA ILE A 135 -17.27 -4.61 -9.08
C ILE A 135 -17.73 -5.92 -8.41
N PHE A 136 -18.55 -5.86 -7.37
CA PHE A 136 -18.92 -7.00 -6.52
C PHE A 136 -20.09 -7.84 -7.02
N LYS A 137 -20.62 -7.58 -8.22
CA LYS A 137 -21.55 -8.54 -8.87
C LYS A 137 -20.89 -9.90 -9.18
N SER A 138 -19.55 -10.00 -9.10
CA SER A 138 -18.83 -11.23 -9.49
C SER A 138 -17.94 -11.86 -8.39
N CYS A 139 -17.66 -11.20 -7.27
CA CYS A 139 -16.72 -11.72 -6.27
C CYS A 139 -17.30 -11.69 -4.86
N THR A 140 -17.44 -12.87 -4.28
CA THR A 140 -17.90 -13.13 -2.91
C THR A 140 -16.81 -12.72 -1.90
N LEU A 141 -16.58 -11.43 -1.66
CA LEU A 141 -15.88 -11.00 -0.43
C LEU A 141 -16.86 -10.36 0.54
N LYS A 142 -16.76 -10.79 1.80
CA LYS A 142 -17.27 -10.03 2.94
C LYS A 142 -16.40 -8.79 3.08
N LEU A 143 -16.91 -7.67 2.58
CA LEU A 143 -16.31 -6.36 2.74
C LEU A 143 -16.85 -5.74 4.02
N THR A 144 -15.97 -5.27 4.89
CA THR A 144 -16.35 -4.34 5.95
C THR A 144 -16.48 -2.97 5.29
N PHE A 145 -17.71 -2.56 5.01
CA PHE A 145 -17.99 -1.20 4.54
C PHE A 145 -17.69 -0.22 5.68
N CYS A 146 -16.79 0.75 5.46
CA CYS A 146 -16.73 1.93 6.31
C CYS A 146 -17.77 2.92 5.75
N ASN A 147 -18.77 3.24 6.59
CA ASN A 147 -19.75 4.30 6.34
C ASN A 147 -19.07 5.66 6.21
#